data_AF-A0AB74LV07-F1
#
_entry.id   AF-A0AB74LV07-F1
#
_cell.length_a   1.000
_cell.length_b   1.000
_cell.length_c   1.000
_cell.angle_alpha   90.00
_cell.angle_beta   90.00
_cell.angle_gamma   90.00
#
_symmetry.space_group_name_H-M   'P 1'
#
loop_
_entity.id
_entity.type
_entity.pdbx_description
1 polymer ?
#
loop_
_entity_poly.entity_id
_entity_poly.type
_entity_poly.pdbx_seq_one_letter_code
_entity_poly.pdbx_strand_id
1 'polypeptide(L)' 'MDHTPDLNAVADAVMAAHAVIDEHGTHEMKTMSRTLLFTVGKAIAQRSRPAREPQDLRGDEVG' A
#
# COMPACT_ATOMS: atom_id res chain seq x y z
N MET A 1 21.34 6.54 0.52
CA MET A 1 20.05 6.94 1.12
C MET A 1 18.98 6.15 0.39
N ASP A 2 18.23 5.31 1.09
CA ASP A 2 17.11 4.57 0.50
C ASP A 2 16.02 5.59 0.12
N HIS A 3 15.82 5.80 -1.19
CA HIS A 3 14.79 6.69 -1.73
C HIS A 3 13.43 5.99 -1.76
N THR A 4 13.04 5.34 -0.66
CA THR A 4 11.72 4.74 -0.55
C THR A 4 10.73 5.86 -0.32
N PRO A 5 9.79 6.13 -1.26
CA PRO A 5 8.79 7.17 -1.05
C PRO A 5 8.05 6.95 0.27
N ASP A 6 7.78 8.04 0.99
CA ASP A 6 6.92 7.99 2.16
C ASP A 6 5.51 7.58 1.71
N LEU A 7 5.12 6.35 2.04
CA LEU A 7 3.84 5.80 1.62
C LEU A 7 2.67 6.55 2.25
N ASN A 8 2.86 7.22 3.39
CA ASN A 8 1.83 8.06 3.99
C ASN A 8 1.61 9.31 3.14
N ALA A 9 2.67 10.01 2.74
CA ALA A 9 2.58 11.15 1.83
C ALA A 9 1.95 10.76 0.47
N VAL A 10 2.25 9.56 -0.04
CA VAL A 10 1.62 9.03 -1.26
C VAL A 10 0.13 8.76 -1.03
N ALA A 11 -0.25 8.18 0.12
CA ALA A 11 -1.65 7.93 0.46
C ALA A 11 -2.46 9.22 0.51
N ASP A 12 -1.93 10.26 1.17
CA ASP A 12 -2.59 11.56 1.29
C ASP A 12 -2.79 12.21 -0.07
N ALA A 13 -1.76 12.19 -0.92
CA ALA A 13 -1.85 12.73 -2.28
C ALA A 13 -2.91 11.99 -3.13
N VAL A 14 -2.99 10.67 -3.00
CA VAL A 14 -3.95 9.83 -3.73
C VAL A 14 -5.37 10.08 -3.23
N MET A 15 -5.57 10.22 -1.92
CA MET A 15 -6.87 10.56 -1.34
C MET A 15 -7.35 11.95 -1.78
N ALA A 16 -6.45 12.95 -1.78
CA ALA A 16 -6.75 14.30 -2.23
C ALA A 16 -7.10 14.33 -3.74
N ALA A 17 -6.32 13.65 -4.57
CA ALA A 17 -6.59 13.55 -6.00
C ALA A 17 -7.90 12.81 -6.27
N HIS A 18 -8.19 11.74 -5.53
CA HIS A 18 -9.45 10.99 -5.67
C HIS A 18 -10.66 11.88 -5.37
N ALA A 19 -10.63 12.70 -4.32
CA ALA A 19 -11.73 13.60 -3.98
C ALA A 19 -12.06 14.56 -5.13
N VAL A 20 -11.05 15.19 -5.72
CA VAL A 20 -11.22 16.11 -6.87
C VAL A 20 -11.75 15.37 -8.10
N ILE A 21 -11.26 14.16 -8.37
CA ILE A 21 -11.68 13.35 -9.51
C ILE A 21 -13.10 12.81 -9.34
N ASP A 22 -13.50 12.42 -8.12
CA ASP A 22 -14.84 11.92 -7.85
C ASP A 22 -15.89 13.03 -8.06
N GLU A 23 -15.55 14.27 -7.70
CA GLU A 23 -16.43 15.43 -7.89
C GLU A 23 -16.48 15.92 -9.34
N HIS A 24 -15.33 16.07 -10.00
CA HIS A 24 -15.24 16.78 -11.29
C HIS A 24 -14.74 15.95 -12.48
N GLY A 25 -14.26 14.74 -12.24
CA GLY A 25 -13.62 13.91 -13.26
C GLY A 25 -14.60 13.27 -14.24
N THR A 26 -14.06 12.85 -15.40
CA THR A 26 -14.81 12.01 -16.34
C THR A 26 -15.06 10.62 -15.74
N HIS A 27 -15.95 9.85 -16.36
CA HIS A 27 -16.21 8.47 -15.97
C HIS A 27 -14.94 7.60 -15.96
N GLU A 28 -14.06 7.79 -16.95
CA GLU A 28 -12.77 7.10 -17.05
C GLU A 28 -11.84 7.50 -15.90
N MET A 29 -11.75 8.81 -15.59
CA MET A 29 -10.93 9.29 -14.49
C MET A 29 -11.37 8.72 -13.15
N LYS A 30 -12.69 8.67 -12.89
CA LYS A 30 -13.24 8.05 -11.67
C LYS A 30 -12.86 6.58 -11.57
N THR A 31 -12.96 5.84 -12.68
CA THR A 31 -12.54 4.43 -12.73
C THR A 31 -11.05 4.27 -12.44
N MET A 32 -10.20 5.08 -13.06
CA MET A 32 -8.74 5.03 -12.82
C MET A 32 -8.38 5.41 -11.39
N SER A 33 -9.06 6.39 -10.80
CA SER A 33 -8.79 6.83 -9.42
C SER A 33 -9.06 5.73 -8.39
N ARG A 34 -10.09 4.89 -8.60
CA ARG A 34 -10.37 3.73 -7.75
C ARG A 34 -9.27 2.67 -7.83
N THR A 35 -8.75 2.41 -9.04
CA THR A 35 -7.61 1.51 -9.24
C THR A 35 -6.35 2.02 -8.55
N LEU A 36 -6.13 3.34 -8.57
CA LEU A 36 -5.01 3.97 -7.87
C LEU A 36 -5.13 3.81 -6.35
N LEU A 37 -6.31 4.09 -5.77
CA LEU A 37 -6.59 3.86 -4.36
C LEU A 37 -6.31 2.41 -3.94
N PHE A 38 -6.81 1.44 -4.70
CA PHE A 38 -6.61 0.03 -4.42
C PHE A 38 -5.12 -0.35 -4.44
N THR A 39 -4.38 0.11 -5.45
CA THR A 39 -2.95 -0.18 -5.61
C THR A 39 -2.14 0.38 -4.45
N VAL A 40 -2.40 1.63 -4.06
CA VAL A 40 -1.69 2.31 -2.97
C VAL A 40 -2.03 1.69 -1.63
N GLY A 41 -3.32 1.42 -1.36
CA GLY A 41 -3.75 0.73 -0.14
C GLY A 41 -3.11 -0.66 0.00
N LYS A 42 -2.99 -1.40 -1.10
CA LYS A 42 -2.29 -2.69 -1.11
C LYS A 42 -0.79 -2.54 -0.80
N ALA A 43 -0.11 -1.55 -1.38
CA ALA A 43 1.30 -1.30 -1.14
C ALA A 43 1.58 -0.95 0.34
N ILE A 44 0.72 -0.11 0.94
CA ILE A 44 0.77 0.23 2.38
C ILE A 44 0.59 -1.03 3.22
N ALA A 45 -0.47 -1.79 2.99
CA ALA A 45 -0.75 -3.01 3.75
C ALA A 45 0.38 -4.05 3.65
N GLN A 46 1.04 -4.15 2.49
CA GLN A 46 2.19 -5.04 2.30
C GLN A 46 3.42 -4.59 3.08
N ARG A 47 3.70 -3.28 3.13
CA ARG A 47 4.82 -2.72 3.92
C ARG A 47 4.56 -2.78 5.42
N SER A 48 3.31 -2.65 5.85
CA SER A 48 2.90 -2.77 7.24
C SER A 48 2.79 -4.21 7.72
N ARG A 49 2.86 -5.20 6.82
CA ARG A 49 2.85 -6.61 7.21
C ARG A 49 4.16 -6.90 7.94
N PRO A 50 4.15 -7.29 9.22
CA PRO A 50 5.36 -7.73 9.88
C PRO A 50 5.94 -8.87 9.04
N ALA A 51 7.24 -8.82 8.79
CA ALA A 51 7.96 -9.96 8.23
C ALA A 51 7.56 -11.15 9.10
N ARG A 52 6.85 -12.12 8.53
CA ARG A 52 6.70 -13.41 9.20
C ARG A 52 8.13 -13.91 9.30
N GLU A 53 8.73 -13.81 10.49
CA GLU A 53 9.89 -14.61 10.81
C GLU A 53 9.53 -16.04 10.38
N PRO A 54 10.32 -16.67 9.51
CA PRO A 54 10.26 -18.11 9.45
C PRO A 54 10.63 -18.52 10.87
N GLN A 55 9.66 -19.04 11.61
CA GLN A 55 9.95 -19.83 12.79
C GLN A 55 10.70 -21.04 12.24
N ASP A 56 12.02 -20.90 12.11
CA ASP A 56 12.97 -21.98 12.11
C ASP A 56 12.87 -22.65 13.49
N LEU A 57 11.76 -23.37 13.70
CA LEU A 57 11.69 -24.45 14.66
C LEU A 57 12.33 -25.67 13.97
N ARG A 58 13.62 -25.55 13.69
CA ARG A 58 14.51 -26.68 13.44
C ARG A 58 15.76 -26.50 14.29
N GLY A 59 15.80 -27.31 15.34
CA GLY A 59 16.88 -27.44 16.31
C GLY A 59 16.23 -27.76 17.66
N ASP A 60 16.37 -28.92 18.27
CA ASP A 60 17.15 -30.10 17.94
C ASP A 60 16.57 -31.24 18.78
N GLU A 61 16.61 -32.47 18.27
CA GLU A 61 16.53 -33.66 19.10
C GLU A 61 17.77 -33.72 19.99
N VAL A 62 17.67 -33.57 21.32
CA VAL A 62 18.60 -34.21 22.28
C VAL A 62 17.97 -34.30 23.67
N GLY A 63 17.84 -35.52 24.22
CA GLY A 63 17.58 -35.76 25.64
C GLY A 63 16.76 -37.01 25.94
#